data_AF-A0A1H2FLZ1-F1
#
_entry.id   AF-A0A1H2FLZ1-F1
#
_cell.length_a   1.000
_cell.length_b   1.000
_cell.length_c   1.000
_cell.angle_alpha   90.00
_cell.angle_beta   90.00
_cell.angle_gamma   90.00
#
_symmetry.space_group_name_H-M   'P 1'
#
loop_
_entity.id
_entity.type
_entity.pdbx_description
1 polymer ?
#
loop_
_entity_poly.entity_id
_entity_poly.type
_entity_poly.pdbx_seq_one_letter_code
_entity_poly.pdbx_strand_id
1 'polypeptide(L)'
;MNYILLIFPVLVGSMLVFVIKPSNRIVRLLLAFSGAYLLSVTILHLLPDVYSESQNHKRIGVFILIGIILQSVLESFSKGAEHGHIHIHSDGKRFPTLLFISLCIHAFSEGLPIHNTDYNLLWAIVVHKIPIAIVLTTFLIHTKHTKKTVFIFLFFFGLMSPLGVLVGNKFQFFTIYGTEITAFIIGVFLHISTIILFESSENHKFNLQKFTAILFGIILTILTL
;
A
#
# COMPACT_ATOMS: atom_id res chain seq x y z
N MET A 1 7.07 16.98 9.17
CA MET A 1 7.11 15.63 8.57
C MET A 1 8.25 15.52 7.56
N ASN A 2 9.03 14.43 7.55
CA ASN A 2 10.13 14.26 6.59
C ASN A 2 9.61 13.59 5.30
N TYR A 3 9.06 14.37 4.37
CA TYR A 3 8.49 13.90 3.10
C TYR A 3 9.39 12.95 2.30
N ILE A 4 10.71 13.06 2.52
CA ILE A 4 11.73 12.17 1.96
C ILE A 4 11.45 10.71 2.32
N LEU A 5 10.95 10.44 3.53
CA LEU A 5 10.61 9.09 3.99
C LEU A 5 9.50 8.44 3.15
N LEU A 6 8.62 9.21 2.50
CA LEU A 6 7.55 8.66 1.65
C LEU A 6 7.99 8.40 0.20
N ILE A 7 9.09 9.00 -0.23
CA ILE A 7 9.67 8.83 -1.58
C ILE A 7 10.75 7.74 -1.56
N PHE A 8 11.57 7.73 -0.51
CA PHE A 8 12.72 6.84 -0.35
C PHE A 8 12.40 5.34 -0.52
N PRO A 9 11.30 4.79 0.02
CA PRO A 9 10.91 3.39 -0.16
C PRO A 9 10.72 2.97 -1.62
N VAL A 10 10.19 3.87 -2.45
CA VAL A 10 9.98 3.61 -3.88
C VAL A 10 11.33 3.51 -4.60
N LEU A 11 12.26 4.40 -4.25
CA LEU A 11 13.63 4.37 -4.79
C LEU A 11 14.35 3.09 -4.37
N VAL A 12 14.31 2.73 -3.08
CA VAL A 12 14.92 1.51 -2.55
C VAL A 12 14.33 0.28 -3.22
N GLY A 13 13.00 0.15 -3.23
CA GLY A 13 12.32 -0.99 -3.85
C GLY A 13 12.66 -1.15 -5.34
N SER A 14 12.68 -0.04 -6.09
CA SER A 14 13.08 -0.08 -7.50
C SER A 14 14.55 -0.45 -7.71
N MET A 15 15.45 0.14 -6.92
CA MET A 15 16.89 -0.13 -7.01
C MET A 15 17.21 -1.61 -6.71
N LEU A 16 16.52 -2.22 -5.74
CA LEU A 16 16.66 -3.65 -5.44
C LEU A 16 16.35 -4.53 -6.65
N VAL A 17 15.39 -4.15 -7.50
CA VAL A 17 15.09 -4.89 -8.74
C VAL A 17 16.23 -4.81 -9.73
N PHE A 18 16.86 -3.64 -9.91
CA PHE A 18 17.96 -3.48 -10.86
C PHE A 18 19.27 -4.14 -10.40
N VAL A 19 19.53 -4.18 -9.09
CA VAL A 19 20.78 -4.72 -8.51
C VAL A 19 20.67 -6.20 -8.18
N ILE A 20 19.61 -6.60 -7.46
CA ILE A 20 19.50 -7.94 -6.85
C ILE A 20 18.57 -8.85 -7.65
N LYS A 21 17.53 -8.29 -8.31
CA LYS A 21 16.47 -9.05 -9.01
C LYS A 21 15.84 -10.11 -8.09
N PRO A 22 15.14 -9.70 -7.02
CA PRO A 22 14.62 -10.62 -6.01
C PRO A 22 13.69 -11.66 -6.64
N SER A 23 13.80 -12.91 -6.19
CA SER A 23 12.92 -13.98 -6.67
C SER A 23 11.47 -13.79 -6.21
N ASN A 24 10.51 -14.31 -6.97
CA ASN A 24 9.07 -14.24 -6.63
C ASN A 24 8.77 -14.77 -5.21
N ARG A 25 9.52 -15.77 -4.73
CA ARG A 25 9.38 -16.28 -3.36
C ARG A 25 9.69 -15.20 -2.34
N ILE A 26 10.81 -14.49 -2.49
CA ILE A 26 11.21 -13.41 -1.57
C ILE A 26 10.22 -12.26 -1.62
N VAL A 27 9.80 -11.85 -2.82
CA VAL A 27 8.81 -10.78 -3.00
C VAL A 27 7.48 -11.11 -2.30
N ARG A 28 6.99 -12.36 -2.42
CA ARG A 28 5.78 -12.80 -1.72
C ARG A 28 5.93 -12.83 -0.20
N LEU A 29 7.10 -13.21 0.32
CA LEU A 29 7.35 -13.15 1.77
C LEU A 29 7.41 -11.69 2.27
N LEU A 30 8.05 -10.80 1.51
CA LEU A 30 8.09 -9.36 1.82
C LEU A 30 6.69 -8.75 1.79
N LEU A 31 5.86 -9.08 0.80
CA LEU A 31 4.46 -8.68 0.75
C LEU A 31 3.71 -9.19 1.97
N ALA A 32 3.79 -10.47 2.30
CA ALA A 32 3.10 -11.05 3.45
C ALA A 32 3.50 -10.42 4.79
N PHE A 33 4.80 -10.23 5.02
CA PHE A 33 5.32 -9.51 6.19
C PHE A 33 4.76 -8.08 6.25
N SER A 34 4.85 -7.36 5.13
CA SER A 34 4.47 -5.97 5.08
C SER A 34 2.96 -5.75 5.19
N GLY A 35 2.16 -6.63 4.58
CA GLY A 35 0.70 -6.61 4.72
C GLY A 35 0.27 -6.94 6.14
N ALA A 36 0.95 -7.88 6.81
CA ALA A 36 0.71 -8.16 8.23
C ALA A 36 1.06 -6.96 9.13
N TYR A 37 2.17 -6.27 8.87
CA TYR A 37 2.57 -5.06 9.61
C TYR A 37 1.55 -3.93 9.41
N LEU A 38 1.15 -3.64 8.16
CA LEU A 38 0.15 -2.62 7.86
C LEU A 38 -1.23 -2.94 8.46
N LEU A 39 -1.67 -4.21 8.37
CA LEU A 39 -2.90 -4.67 9.00
C LEU A 39 -2.86 -4.48 10.51
N SER A 40 -1.75 -4.82 11.14
CA SER A 40 -1.60 -4.74 12.58
C SER A 40 -1.62 -3.29 13.06
N VAL A 41 -0.93 -2.37 12.37
CA VAL A 41 -1.04 -0.92 12.67
C VAL A 41 -2.46 -0.44 12.45
N THR A 42 -3.14 -0.90 11.40
CA THR A 42 -4.53 -0.52 11.15
C THR A 42 -5.46 -0.96 12.29
N ILE A 43 -5.30 -2.19 12.80
CA ILE A 43 -6.15 -2.76 13.85
C ILE A 43 -5.81 -2.22 15.25
N LEU A 44 -4.52 -2.07 15.57
CA LEU A 44 -4.07 -1.74 16.92
C LEU A 44 -3.96 -0.23 17.18
N HIS A 45 -3.86 0.58 16.13
CA HIS A 45 -3.66 2.03 16.21
C HIS A 45 -4.83 2.79 15.57
N LEU A 46 -4.94 2.71 14.25
CA LEU A 46 -5.88 3.57 13.49
C LEU A 46 -7.34 3.31 13.85
N LEU A 47 -7.74 2.05 13.95
CA LEU A 47 -9.13 1.68 14.20
C LEU A 47 -9.60 2.11 15.61
N PRO A 48 -8.86 1.83 16.70
CA PRO A 48 -9.16 2.40 18.01
C PRO A 48 -9.27 3.93 17.99
N ASP A 49 -8.32 4.61 17.34
CA ASP A 49 -8.28 6.08 17.31
C ASP A 49 -9.53 6.68 16.67
N VAL A 50 -9.92 6.24 15.46
CA VAL A 50 -11.08 6.82 14.76
C VAL A 50 -12.42 6.56 15.47
N TYR A 51 -12.54 5.45 16.20
CA TYR A 51 -13.73 5.16 16.99
C TYR A 51 -13.73 5.91 18.34
N SER A 52 -12.57 6.25 18.88
CA SER A 52 -12.47 7.06 20.10
C SER A 52 -12.77 8.55 19.85
N GLU A 53 -12.39 9.08 18.69
CA GLU A 53 -12.60 10.49 18.34
C GLU A 53 -14.05 10.81 17.93
N SER A 54 -14.82 9.82 17.47
CA SER A 54 -16.15 10.04 16.89
C SER A 54 -17.27 9.40 17.70
N GLN A 55 -18.26 10.19 18.09
CA GLN A 55 -19.47 9.67 18.74
C GLN A 55 -20.39 8.91 17.76
N ASN A 56 -20.20 9.07 16.44
CA ASN A 56 -21.03 8.44 15.42
C ASN A 56 -20.32 7.23 14.81
N HIS A 57 -20.23 6.15 15.57
CA HIS A 57 -19.58 4.89 15.16
C HIS A 57 -20.15 4.30 13.85
N LYS A 58 -21.45 4.49 13.59
CA LYS A 58 -22.07 4.03 12.35
C LYS A 58 -21.49 4.76 11.13
N ARG A 59 -21.29 6.08 11.23
CA ARG A 59 -20.68 6.87 10.16
C ARG A 59 -19.27 6.39 9.87
N ILE A 60 -18.45 6.17 10.91
CA ILE A 60 -17.09 5.64 10.78
C ILE A 60 -17.10 4.29 10.04
N GLY A 61 -17.95 3.36 10.48
CA GLY A 61 -18.09 2.06 9.80
C GLY A 61 -18.47 2.17 8.33
N VAL A 62 -19.34 3.11 7.97
CA VAL A 62 -19.71 3.37 6.56
C VAL A 62 -18.52 3.85 5.75
N PHE A 63 -17.70 4.78 6.27
CA PHE A 63 -16.50 5.24 5.56
C PHE A 63 -15.47 4.13 5.37
N ILE A 64 -15.28 3.25 6.38
CA ILE A 64 -14.44 2.04 6.25
C ILE A 64 -14.94 1.16 5.10
N LEU A 65 -16.26 0.88 5.02
CA LEU A 65 -16.83 0.07 3.95
C LEU A 65 -16.66 0.73 2.57
N ILE A 66 -16.82 2.05 2.48
CA ILE A 66 -16.57 2.80 1.24
C ILE A 66 -15.10 2.66 0.81
N GLY A 67 -14.17 2.73 1.76
CA GLY A 67 -12.75 2.52 1.52
C GLY A 67 -12.44 1.14 0.91
N ILE A 68 -13.02 0.08 1.50
CA ILE A 68 -12.89 -1.29 1.00
C ILE A 68 -13.40 -1.40 -0.44
N ILE A 69 -14.60 -0.85 -0.71
CA ILE A 69 -15.22 -0.89 -2.05
C ILE A 69 -14.38 -0.12 -3.06
N LEU A 70 -13.91 1.09 -2.71
CA LEU A 70 -13.08 1.86 -3.64
C LEU A 70 -11.78 1.10 -3.94
N GLN A 71 -11.11 0.55 -2.93
CA GLN A 71 -9.88 -0.18 -3.17
C GLN A 71 -10.11 -1.45 -3.99
N SER A 72 -11.22 -2.17 -3.79
CA SER A 72 -11.62 -3.29 -4.65
C SER A 72 -11.75 -2.87 -6.12
N VAL A 73 -12.32 -1.69 -6.38
CA VAL A 73 -12.43 -1.14 -7.74
C VAL A 73 -11.06 -0.78 -8.30
N LEU A 74 -10.22 -0.09 -7.52
CA LEU A 74 -8.85 0.25 -7.93
C LEU A 74 -8.03 -1.00 -8.26
N GLU A 75 -8.17 -2.06 -7.47
CA GLU A 75 -7.48 -3.34 -7.70
C GLU A 75 -7.89 -3.99 -9.03
N SER A 76 -9.18 -3.95 -9.38
CA SER A 76 -9.66 -4.47 -10.65
C SER A 76 -8.97 -3.80 -11.86
N PHE A 77 -8.59 -2.53 -11.73
CA PHE A 77 -7.80 -1.79 -12.72
C PHE A 77 -6.29 -2.04 -12.62
N SER A 78 -5.79 -2.37 -11.42
CA SER A 78 -4.38 -2.70 -11.17
C SER A 78 -4.02 -4.14 -11.57
N LYS A 79 -5.04 -4.99 -11.84
CA LYS A 79 -4.88 -6.42 -12.15
C LYS A 79 -4.06 -7.16 -11.09
N GLY A 80 -4.19 -6.78 -9.82
CA GLY A 80 -3.48 -7.43 -8.71
C GLY A 80 -1.97 -7.15 -8.66
N ALA A 81 -1.49 -6.11 -9.36
CA ALA A 81 -0.07 -5.73 -9.37
C ALA A 81 0.48 -5.32 -8.00
N GLU A 82 -0.40 -4.89 -7.09
CA GLU A 82 -0.08 -4.57 -5.69
C GLU A 82 0.20 -5.82 -4.84
N HIS A 83 -0.28 -6.98 -5.28
CA HIS A 83 -0.20 -8.24 -4.51
C HIS A 83 0.67 -9.32 -5.19
N GLY A 84 1.32 -8.99 -6.32
CA GLY A 84 2.29 -9.86 -6.99
C GLY A 84 1.70 -10.88 -7.97
N HIS A 85 0.39 -10.83 -8.24
CA HIS A 85 -0.31 -11.75 -9.13
C HIS A 85 -0.63 -11.09 -10.47
N ILE A 86 0.38 -10.93 -11.33
CA ILE A 86 0.14 -10.38 -12.67
C ILE A 86 0.18 -11.51 -13.69
N HIS A 87 -0.99 -11.86 -14.24
CA HIS A 87 -1.07 -12.79 -15.37
C HIS A 87 -0.48 -12.12 -16.62
N ILE A 88 0.74 -12.52 -16.98
CA ILE A 88 1.50 -12.00 -18.13
C ILE A 88 0.97 -12.66 -19.41
N HIS A 89 -0.22 -12.24 -19.85
CA HIS A 89 -0.79 -12.61 -21.16
C HIS A 89 -1.10 -11.36 -21.98
N SER A 90 -0.11 -10.50 -22.18
CA SER A 90 -0.24 -9.38 -23.12
C SER A 90 1.02 -9.22 -23.95
N ASP A 91 0.90 -9.61 -25.23
CA ASP A 91 1.82 -9.26 -26.32
C ASP A 91 1.77 -7.76 -26.72
N GLY A 92 1.05 -6.94 -25.94
CA GLY A 92 0.84 -5.53 -26.25
C GLY A 92 1.85 -4.60 -25.61
N LYS A 93 2.55 -3.80 -26.42
CA LYS A 93 3.39 -2.65 -26.01
C LYS A 93 2.60 -1.45 -25.44
N ARG A 94 1.28 -1.57 -25.23
CA ARG A 94 0.43 -0.45 -24.80
C ARG A 94 0.67 -0.15 -23.34
N PHE A 95 0.86 1.13 -23.03
CA PHE A 95 1.08 1.63 -21.67
C PHE A 95 -0.08 1.21 -20.75
N PRO A 96 0.18 0.65 -19.56
CA PRO A 96 -0.85 0.17 -18.64
C PRO A 96 -1.46 1.35 -17.86
N THR A 97 -2.14 2.26 -18.56
CA THR A 97 -2.63 3.53 -18.01
C THR A 97 -3.59 3.33 -16.83
N LEU A 98 -4.49 2.36 -16.93
CA LEU A 98 -5.47 2.07 -15.87
C LEU A 98 -4.78 1.62 -14.57
N LEU A 99 -3.76 0.75 -14.69
CA LEU A 99 -2.92 0.33 -13.57
C LEU A 99 -2.17 1.51 -12.97
N PHE A 100 -1.62 2.39 -13.80
CA PHE A 100 -0.91 3.59 -13.32
C PHE A 100 -1.81 4.52 -12.52
N ILE A 101 -2.96 4.87 -13.09
CA ILE A 101 -3.92 5.79 -12.46
C ILE A 101 -4.42 5.18 -11.16
N SER A 102 -4.76 3.89 -11.16
CA SER A 102 -5.20 3.17 -9.97
C SER A 102 -4.16 3.23 -8.84
N LEU A 103 -2.92 2.85 -9.13
CA LEU A 103 -1.84 2.89 -8.15
C LEU A 103 -1.52 4.31 -7.67
N CYS A 104 -1.67 5.32 -8.53
CA CYS A 104 -1.48 6.71 -8.11
C CYS A 104 -2.58 7.18 -7.16
N ILE A 105 -3.86 6.82 -7.41
CA ILE A 105 -4.96 7.14 -6.52
C ILE A 105 -4.77 6.43 -5.18
N HIS A 106 -4.40 5.16 -5.20
CA HIS A 106 -4.08 4.38 -4.00
C HIS A 106 -2.96 5.06 -3.18
N ALA A 107 -1.79 5.30 -3.81
CA ALA A 107 -0.64 5.92 -3.16
C ALA A 107 -0.89 7.37 -2.71
N PHE A 108 -1.78 8.10 -3.38
CA PHE A 108 -2.20 9.42 -2.93
C PHE A 108 -3.07 9.31 -1.67
N SER A 109 -4.02 8.38 -1.68
CA SER A 109 -5.00 8.19 -0.60
C SER A 109 -4.33 7.81 0.71
N GLU A 110 -3.34 6.91 0.70
CA GLU A 110 -2.57 6.52 1.90
C GLU A 110 -1.85 7.71 2.57
N GLY A 111 -1.55 8.78 1.82
CA GLY A 111 -0.90 9.98 2.35
C GLY A 111 -1.84 10.94 3.07
N LEU A 112 -3.15 10.89 2.79
CA LEU A 112 -4.13 11.83 3.33
C LEU A 112 -4.23 11.86 4.88
N PRO A 113 -4.21 10.71 5.60
CA PRO A 113 -4.36 10.70 7.05
C PRO A 113 -3.05 10.95 7.80
N ILE A 114 -1.93 11.16 7.10
CA ILE A 114 -0.64 11.42 7.75
C ILE A 114 -0.60 12.86 8.27
N HIS A 115 -0.78 12.99 9.58
CA HIS A 115 -0.60 14.24 10.32
C HIS A 115 0.80 14.29 10.95
N ASN A 116 1.25 15.48 11.36
CA ASN A 116 2.64 15.73 11.78
C ASN A 116 3.17 14.87 12.95
N THR A 117 2.29 14.18 13.69
CA THR A 117 2.62 13.42 14.90
C THR A 117 2.52 11.91 14.74
N ASP A 118 1.93 11.39 13.67
CA ASP A 118 1.68 9.95 13.54
C ASP A 118 2.85 9.22 12.86
N TYR A 119 3.85 8.87 13.66
CA TYR A 119 5.02 8.11 13.21
C TYR A 119 4.70 6.63 12.93
N ASN A 120 3.70 6.06 13.62
CA ASN A 120 3.34 4.64 13.46
C ASN A 120 2.75 4.39 12.08
N LEU A 121 1.79 5.24 11.67
CA LEU A 121 1.22 5.21 10.33
C LEU A 121 2.28 5.47 9.25
N LEU A 122 3.15 6.47 9.46
CA LEU A 122 4.22 6.79 8.52
C LEU A 122 5.12 5.57 8.27
N TRP A 123 5.57 4.89 9.33
CA TRP A 123 6.40 3.69 9.20
C TRP A 123 5.66 2.52 8.57
N ALA A 124 4.38 2.34 8.85
CA ALA A 124 3.53 1.34 8.20
C ALA A 124 3.52 1.51 6.68
N ILE A 125 3.31 2.74 6.21
CA ILE A 125 3.31 3.09 4.78
C ILE A 125 4.71 2.91 4.19
N VAL A 126 5.76 3.35 4.89
CA VAL A 126 7.15 3.17 4.45
C VAL A 126 7.48 1.70 4.19
N VAL A 127 7.15 0.82 5.14
CA VAL A 127 7.40 -0.62 5.03
C VAL A 127 6.55 -1.21 3.88
N HIS A 128 5.29 -0.81 3.76
CA HIS A 128 4.36 -1.21 2.69
C HIS A 128 4.80 -0.85 1.28
N LYS A 129 5.43 0.30 1.12
CA LYS A 129 5.74 0.83 -0.19
C LYS A 129 6.98 0.17 -0.83
N ILE A 130 7.86 -0.44 -0.04
CA ILE A 130 9.05 -1.16 -0.56
C ILE A 130 8.64 -2.39 -1.41
N PRO A 131 7.84 -3.35 -0.89
CA PRO A 131 7.41 -4.50 -1.69
C PRO A 131 6.62 -4.10 -2.93
N ILE A 132 5.70 -3.13 -2.84
CA ILE A 132 4.92 -2.66 -3.99
C ILE A 132 5.82 -2.08 -5.07
N ALA A 133 6.81 -1.27 -4.71
CA ALA A 133 7.76 -0.71 -5.67
C ALA A 133 8.60 -1.81 -6.35
N ILE A 134 8.95 -2.89 -5.63
CA ILE A 134 9.60 -4.06 -6.22
C ILE A 134 8.70 -4.74 -7.24
N VAL A 135 7.44 -5.03 -6.90
CA VAL A 135 6.49 -5.69 -7.80
C VAL A 135 6.25 -4.83 -9.05
N LEU A 136 5.98 -3.55 -8.86
CA LEU A 136 5.72 -2.60 -9.94
C LEU A 136 6.92 -2.45 -10.88
N THR A 137 8.12 -2.30 -10.33
CA THR A 137 9.34 -2.21 -11.15
C THR A 137 9.56 -3.50 -11.95
N THR A 138 9.38 -4.66 -11.31
CA THR A 138 9.51 -5.97 -11.95
C THR A 138 8.51 -6.11 -13.10
N PHE A 139 7.25 -5.74 -12.88
CA PHE A 139 6.21 -5.75 -13.89
C PHE A 139 6.55 -4.89 -15.12
N LEU A 140 6.94 -3.62 -14.88
CA LEU A 140 7.24 -2.68 -15.96
C LEU A 140 8.46 -3.10 -16.80
N ILE A 141 9.44 -3.78 -16.18
CA ILE A 141 10.58 -4.36 -16.89
C ILE A 141 10.12 -5.57 -17.74
N HIS A 142 9.29 -6.45 -17.19
CA HIS A 142 8.80 -7.64 -17.89
C HIS A 142 7.90 -7.30 -19.09
N THR A 143 7.14 -6.21 -19.04
CA THR A 143 6.32 -5.73 -20.18
C THR A 143 7.14 -5.01 -21.26
N LYS A 144 8.48 -5.09 -21.20
CA LYS A 144 9.43 -4.54 -22.18
C LYS A 144 9.32 -3.02 -22.39
N HIS A 145 8.87 -2.28 -21.37
CA HIS A 145 8.93 -0.82 -21.40
C HIS A 145 10.38 -0.31 -21.30
N THR A 146 10.64 0.88 -21.86
CA THR A 146 11.98 1.48 -21.80
C THR A 146 12.33 1.86 -20.36
N LYS A 147 13.61 1.82 -19.98
CA LYS A 147 14.07 2.26 -18.65
C LYS A 147 13.60 3.68 -18.30
N LYS A 148 13.52 4.57 -19.29
CA LYS A 148 12.99 5.93 -19.15
C LYS A 148 11.51 5.93 -18.73
N THR A 149 10.69 5.10 -19.38
CA THR A 149 9.27 4.93 -19.01
C THR A 149 9.12 4.40 -17.59
N VAL A 150 9.90 3.37 -17.21
CA VAL A 150 9.88 2.81 -15.86
C VAL A 150 10.22 3.88 -14.82
N PHE A 151 11.28 4.65 -15.06
CA PHE A 151 11.70 5.73 -14.17
C PHE A 151 10.64 6.81 -14.02
N ILE A 152 10.05 7.29 -15.12
CA ILE A 152 8.98 8.30 -15.10
C ILE A 152 7.80 7.79 -14.26
N PHE A 153 7.40 6.54 -14.45
CA PHE A 153 6.29 5.93 -13.73
C PHE A 153 6.53 5.90 -12.23
N LEU A 154 7.70 5.42 -11.82
CA LEU A 154 8.09 5.32 -10.41
C LEU A 154 8.29 6.68 -9.76
N PHE A 155 8.80 7.66 -10.52
CA PHE A 155 8.92 9.04 -10.06
C PHE A 155 7.55 9.62 -9.70
N PHE A 156 6.58 9.56 -10.63
CA PHE A 156 5.23 10.05 -10.35
C PHE A 156 4.54 9.27 -9.23
N PHE A 157 4.64 7.94 -9.24
CA PHE A 157 4.11 7.08 -8.17
C PHE A 157 4.70 7.44 -6.80
N GLY A 158 6.01 7.67 -6.72
CA GLY A 158 6.71 8.07 -5.49
C GLY A 158 6.23 9.40 -4.93
N LEU A 159 5.80 10.34 -5.79
CA LEU A 159 5.28 11.64 -5.38
C LEU A 159 3.85 11.60 -4.83
N MET A 160 3.06 10.56 -5.10
CA MET A 160 1.64 10.55 -4.77
C MET A 160 1.37 10.62 -3.26
N SER A 161 2.04 9.83 -2.42
CA SER A 161 1.84 9.91 -0.96
C SER A 161 2.29 11.25 -0.36
N PRO A 162 3.48 11.79 -0.70
CA PRO A 162 3.84 13.16 -0.31
C PRO A 162 2.79 14.21 -0.74
N LEU A 163 2.23 14.07 -1.94
CA LEU A 163 1.13 14.93 -2.40
C LEU A 163 -0.13 14.74 -1.56
N GLY A 164 -0.46 13.50 -1.19
CA GLY A 164 -1.54 13.18 -0.24
C GLY A 164 -1.35 13.89 1.09
N VAL A 165 -0.15 13.80 1.68
CA VAL A 165 0.18 14.51 2.93
C VAL A 165 0.04 16.02 2.76
N LEU A 166 0.54 16.58 1.66
CA LEU A 166 0.46 18.02 1.39
C LEU A 166 -1.00 18.49 1.27
N VAL A 167 -1.83 17.74 0.55
CA VAL A 167 -3.27 18.06 0.40
C VAL A 167 -3.99 17.91 1.73
N GLY A 168 -3.76 16.81 2.45
CA GLY A 168 -4.38 16.53 3.75
C GLY A 168 -4.11 17.63 4.79
N ASN A 169 -2.91 18.21 4.77
CA ASN A 169 -2.52 19.25 5.73
C ASN A 169 -2.82 20.70 5.27
N LYS A 170 -2.97 20.96 3.97
CA LYS A 170 -3.17 22.33 3.44
C LYS A 170 -4.63 22.76 3.38
N PHE A 171 -5.53 21.84 3.09
CA PHE A 171 -6.93 22.17 2.86
C PHE A 171 -7.77 21.85 4.08
N GLN A 172 -8.46 22.87 4.62
CA GLN A 172 -9.29 22.75 5.84
C GLN A 172 -10.34 21.64 5.76
N PHE A 173 -10.82 21.31 4.57
CA PHE A 173 -11.73 20.17 4.34
C PHE A 173 -11.18 18.87 4.93
N PHE A 174 -9.89 18.57 4.73
CA PHE A 174 -9.30 17.32 5.18
C PHE A 174 -9.04 17.30 6.69
N THR A 175 -8.87 18.47 7.32
CA THR A 175 -8.85 18.59 8.77
C THR A 175 -10.24 18.41 9.38
N ILE A 176 -11.28 19.02 8.80
CA ILE A 176 -12.66 18.93 9.30
C ILE A 176 -13.19 17.49 9.22
N TYR A 177 -12.90 16.79 8.13
CA TYR A 177 -13.33 15.40 7.91
C TYR A 177 -12.21 14.40 8.17
N GLY A 178 -11.21 14.76 8.99
CA GLY A 178 -10.00 13.97 9.21
C GLY A 178 -10.30 12.56 9.71
N THR A 179 -11.23 12.42 10.65
CA THR A 179 -11.64 11.12 11.19
C THR A 179 -12.36 10.28 10.13
N GLU A 180 -13.26 10.86 9.31
CA GLU A 180 -13.92 10.13 8.22
C GLU A 180 -12.96 9.73 7.10
N ILE A 181 -12.00 10.59 6.76
CA ILE A 181 -10.94 10.29 5.78
C ILE A 181 -10.08 9.17 6.31
N THR A 182 -9.66 9.22 7.58
CA THR A 182 -8.87 8.16 8.20
C THR A 182 -9.66 6.85 8.23
N ALA A 183 -10.95 6.87 8.57
CA ALA A 183 -11.83 5.71 8.48
C ALA A 183 -11.91 5.12 7.06
N PHE A 184 -12.03 5.98 6.06
CA PHE A 184 -11.96 5.56 4.66
C PHE A 184 -10.62 4.90 4.30
N ILE A 185 -9.50 5.44 4.76
CA ILE A 185 -8.16 4.85 4.51
C ILE A 185 -7.94 3.55 5.30
N ILE A 186 -8.50 3.41 6.50
CA ILE A 186 -8.55 2.12 7.20
C ILE A 186 -9.20 1.07 6.31
N GLY A 187 -10.31 1.39 5.64
CA GLY A 187 -10.94 0.50 4.67
C GLY A 187 -10.01 0.08 3.52
N VAL A 188 -9.27 1.04 2.96
CA VAL A 188 -8.26 0.79 1.93
C VAL A 188 -7.17 -0.17 2.43
N PHE A 189 -6.62 0.06 3.63
CA PHE A 189 -5.58 -0.79 4.21
C PHE A 189 -6.07 -2.20 4.57
N LEU A 190 -7.29 -2.31 5.10
CA LEU A 190 -7.90 -3.61 5.39
C LEU A 190 -8.04 -4.44 4.12
N HIS A 191 -8.55 -3.86 3.04
CA HIS A 191 -8.69 -4.54 1.74
C HIS A 191 -7.35 -5.07 1.21
N ILE A 192 -6.35 -4.18 1.04
CA ILE A 192 -5.01 -4.55 0.56
C ILE A 192 -4.39 -5.64 1.44
N SER A 193 -4.37 -5.43 2.75
CA SER A 193 -3.67 -6.33 3.65
C SER A 193 -4.32 -7.71 3.69
N THR A 194 -5.65 -7.78 3.68
CA THR A 194 -6.36 -9.07 3.69
C THR A 194 -6.15 -9.85 2.40
N ILE A 195 -6.14 -9.21 1.25
CA ILE A 195 -5.83 -9.88 -0.02
C ILE A 195 -4.40 -10.43 -0.03
N ILE A 196 -3.43 -9.62 0.39
CA ILE A 196 -2.02 -10.07 0.53
C ILE A 196 -1.94 -11.32 1.41
N LEU A 197 -2.62 -11.30 2.56
CA LEU A 197 -2.51 -12.36 3.55
C LEU A 197 -3.25 -13.63 3.16
N PHE A 198 -4.44 -13.52 2.57
CA PHE A 198 -5.31 -14.68 2.34
C PHE A 198 -5.27 -15.19 0.90
N GLU A 199 -5.11 -14.35 -0.10
CA GLU A 199 -5.16 -14.77 -1.51
C GLU A 199 -3.83 -15.34 -2.01
N SER A 200 -2.69 -14.93 -1.44
CA SER A 200 -1.36 -15.37 -1.91
C SER A 200 -0.97 -16.83 -1.56
N SER A 201 -1.90 -17.69 -1.11
CA SER A 201 -1.64 -19.12 -0.92
C SER A 201 -1.94 -19.92 -2.17
N GLU A 202 -0.91 -20.21 -2.97
CA GLU A 202 -1.01 -21.16 -4.08
C GLU A 202 -1.40 -22.57 -3.54
N ASN A 203 -2.50 -23.13 -4.04
CA ASN A 203 -2.96 -24.52 -3.83
C ASN A 203 -3.42 -24.91 -2.41
N HIS A 204 -3.87 -23.97 -1.57
CA HIS A 204 -4.43 -24.24 -0.23
C HIS A 204 -3.53 -25.06 0.73
N LYS A 205 -2.24 -25.20 0.43
CA LYS A 205 -1.26 -25.86 1.32
C LYS A 205 -0.68 -24.84 2.29
N PHE A 206 -0.58 -25.23 3.55
CA PHE A 206 0.04 -24.39 4.58
C PHE A 206 1.49 -24.07 4.22
N ASN A 207 1.84 -22.78 4.17
CA ASN A 207 3.19 -22.31 3.89
C ASN A 207 3.78 -21.70 5.17
N LEU A 208 4.64 -22.47 5.85
CA LEU A 208 5.27 -22.05 7.11
C LEU A 208 6.11 -20.78 6.97
N GLN A 209 6.74 -20.54 5.81
CA GLN A 209 7.54 -19.33 5.59
C GLN A 209 6.66 -18.09 5.47
N LYS A 210 5.52 -18.21 4.76
CA LYS A 210 4.54 -17.12 4.70
C LYS A 210 3.97 -16.86 6.10
N PHE A 211 3.60 -17.90 6.83
CA PHE A 211 3.07 -17.77 8.19
C PHE A 211 4.07 -17.10 9.15
N THR A 212 5.34 -17.48 9.10
CA THR A 212 6.39 -16.84 9.91
C THR A 212 6.62 -15.38 9.52
N ALA A 213 6.60 -15.05 8.23
CA ALA A 213 6.65 -13.65 7.78
C ALA A 213 5.48 -12.82 8.33
N ILE A 214 4.27 -13.38 8.36
CA ILE A 214 3.07 -12.74 8.94
C ILE A 214 3.27 -12.52 10.45
N LEU A 215 3.71 -13.54 11.18
CA LEU A 215 3.98 -13.42 12.61
C LEU A 215 5.03 -12.35 12.91
N PHE A 216 6.11 -12.27 12.12
CA PHE A 216 7.10 -11.21 12.28
C PHE A 216 6.51 -9.82 12.08
N GLY A 217 5.64 -9.64 11.08
CA GLY A 217 4.95 -8.36 10.87
C GLY A 217 4.10 -7.96 12.08
N ILE A 218 3.31 -8.88 12.60
CA ILE A 218 2.45 -8.65 13.78
C ILE A 218 3.29 -8.35 15.03
N ILE A 219 4.30 -9.18 15.32
CA ILE A 219 5.16 -9.02 16.50
C ILE A 219 5.91 -7.70 16.43
N LEU A 220 6.43 -7.32 15.25
CA LEU A 220 7.10 -6.05 15.09
C LEU A 220 6.16 -4.89 15.43
N THR A 221 4.91 -4.90 14.93
CA THR A 221 3.93 -3.87 15.30
C THR A 221 3.73 -3.80 16.81
N ILE A 222 3.48 -4.94 17.48
CA ILE A 222 3.27 -4.98 18.94
C ILE A 222 4.46 -4.41 19.72
N LEU A 223 5.69 -4.58 19.23
CA LEU A 223 6.89 -4.07 19.89
C LEU A 223 7.16 -2.57 19.61
N THR A 224 6.61 -2.03 18.51
CA THR A 224 6.88 -0.65 18.08
C THR A 224 5.74 0.32 18.37
N LEU A 225 4.53 -0.18 18.59
CA LEU A 225 3.33 0.59 18.89
C LEU A 225 3.18 0.79 20.40
#